data_AF-A0A9Q3ZPK5-F1
#
_entry.id   AF-A0A9Q3ZPK5-F1
#
_cell.length_a   1.000
_cell.length_b   1.000
_cell.length_c   1.000
_cell.angle_alpha   90.00
_cell.angle_beta   90.00
_cell.angle_gamma   90.00
#
_symmetry.space_group_name_H-M   'P 1'
#
loop_
_entity.id
_entity.type
_entity.pdbx_description
1 polymer ?
#
loop_
_entity_poly.entity_id
_entity_poly.type
_entity_poly.pdbx_seq_one_letter_code
_entity_poly.pdbx_strand_id
1 'polypeptide(L)'
;MRKAIFVAIAAVFIGTLLSSNPATAGSLGRFEVSGVEGDDMLKMRAGPGTGYRVILGLPNGTVLRVHTCEQTGGTRWCRVSLEQARGLQGYVSWAYLRKL
;
A
#
# COMPACT_ATOMS: atom_id res chain seq x y z
N MET A 1 -66.52 14.46 -3.69
CA MET A 1 -66.15 13.42 -4.66
C MET A 1 -64.78 13.74 -5.21
N ARG A 2 -63.86 12.77 -5.15
CA ARG A 2 -62.48 12.82 -5.65
C ARG A 2 -62.46 13.16 -7.14
N LYS A 3 -61.60 14.08 -7.61
CA LYS A 3 -60.79 13.96 -8.86
C LYS A 3 -59.59 14.92 -8.80
N ALA A 4 -58.38 14.36 -8.92
CA ALA A 4 -57.11 15.03 -9.21
C ALA A 4 -57.07 15.44 -10.72
N ILE A 5 -56.10 16.13 -11.35
CA ILE A 5 -54.61 16.15 -11.39
C ILE A 5 -54.28 17.40 -12.29
N PHE A 6 -53.23 18.26 -12.18
CA PHE A 6 -51.85 18.12 -12.73
C PHE A 6 -50.98 19.40 -12.50
N VAL A 7 -49.82 19.19 -11.84
CA VAL A 7 -48.42 19.59 -12.15
C VAL A 7 -48.03 21.07 -12.39
N ALA A 8 -47.09 21.55 -11.56
CA ALA A 8 -45.93 22.38 -11.96
C ALA A 8 -44.86 22.32 -10.83
N ILE A 9 -43.83 21.45 -10.97
CA ILE A 9 -42.40 21.78 -11.16
C ILE A 9 -41.87 22.92 -10.28
N ALA A 10 -41.07 22.56 -9.26
CA ALA A 10 -39.94 23.36 -8.81
C ALA A 10 -38.88 22.46 -8.16
N ALA A 11 -37.71 22.45 -8.77
CA ALA A 11 -36.55 21.63 -8.45
C ALA A 11 -35.83 22.07 -7.17
N VAL A 12 -35.39 21.14 -6.32
CA VAL A 12 -34.26 21.38 -5.39
C VAL A 12 -33.44 20.09 -5.19
N PHE A 13 -32.29 20.06 -5.87
CA PHE A 13 -31.02 19.41 -5.53
C PHE A 13 -31.02 18.14 -4.67
N ILE A 14 -30.84 16.99 -5.33
CA ILE A 14 -30.28 15.79 -4.71
C ILE A 14 -28.80 16.08 -4.43
N GLY A 15 -28.50 16.51 -3.20
CA GLY A 15 -27.14 16.57 -2.68
C GLY A 15 -26.58 15.17 -2.57
N THR A 16 -26.01 14.64 -3.66
CA THR A 16 -25.18 13.44 -3.59
C THR A 16 -23.92 13.83 -2.84
N LEU A 17 -23.90 13.53 -1.53
CA LEU A 17 -22.67 13.49 -0.75
C LEU A 17 -21.77 12.42 -1.39
N LEU A 18 -20.90 12.85 -2.30
CA LEU A 18 -19.75 12.08 -2.73
C LEU A 18 -18.81 12.03 -1.53
N SER A 19 -19.11 11.13 -0.60
CA SER A 19 -18.19 10.72 0.46
C SER A 19 -17.01 10.06 -0.21
N SER A 20 -16.00 10.83 -0.57
CA SER A 20 -14.70 10.33 -0.96
C SER A 20 -14.07 9.70 0.29
N ASN A 21 -14.36 8.43 0.55
CA ASN A 21 -13.58 7.66 1.50
C ASN A 21 -12.15 7.67 0.97
N PRO A 22 -11.16 8.22 1.68
CA PRO A 22 -9.78 7.98 1.30
C PRO A 22 -9.61 6.46 1.28
N ALA A 23 -9.13 5.92 0.15
CA ALA A 23 -8.67 4.55 0.11
C ALA A 23 -7.49 4.46 1.06
N THR A 24 -7.77 4.13 2.32
CA THR A 24 -6.75 3.69 3.26
C THR A 24 -6.18 2.43 2.64
N ALA A 25 -5.07 2.57 1.92
CA ALA A 25 -4.24 1.44 1.53
C ALA A 25 -3.91 0.73 2.84
N GLY A 26 -4.61 -0.37 3.10
CA GLY A 26 -4.53 -1.07 4.37
C GLY A 26 -3.09 -1.55 4.54
N SER A 27 -2.33 -0.87 5.39
CA SER A 27 -0.99 -1.33 5.72
C SER A 27 -1.12 -2.66 6.43
N LEU A 28 -0.37 -3.66 5.96
CA LEU A 28 -0.21 -4.96 6.62
C LEU A 28 0.49 -4.84 7.99
N GLY A 29 0.97 -3.64 8.34
CA GLY A 29 1.54 -3.29 9.63
C GLY A 29 3.01 -2.92 9.54
N ARG A 30 3.65 -2.89 10.71
CA ARG A 30 5.08 -2.66 10.85
C ARG A 30 5.83 -3.98 10.85
N PHE A 31 6.94 -3.99 10.13
CA PHE A 31 7.84 -5.12 10.01
C PHE A 31 9.26 -4.61 10.17
N GLU A 32 10.18 -5.50 10.48
CA GLU A 32 11.61 -5.26 10.41
C GLU A 32 12.26 -6.17 9.39
N VAL A 33 13.36 -5.69 8.81
CA VAL A 33 14.25 -6.52 7.98
C VAL A 33 14.96 -7.53 8.87
N SER A 34 14.88 -8.80 8.51
CA SER A 34 15.52 -9.89 9.26
C SER A 34 15.98 -11.01 8.32
N GLY A 35 16.95 -11.81 8.76
CA GLY A 35 17.41 -13.00 8.02
C GLY A 35 18.33 -12.71 6.84
N VAL A 36 18.88 -11.49 6.73
CA VAL A 36 19.96 -11.20 5.78
C VAL A 36 21.30 -11.70 6.36
N GLU A 37 22.10 -12.41 5.57
CA GLU A 37 23.36 -13.04 6.02
C GLU A 37 24.55 -12.08 5.99
N GLY A 38 25.46 -12.24 6.96
CA GLY A 38 26.72 -11.50 7.03
C GLY A 38 26.53 -9.97 7.01
N ASP A 39 27.37 -9.30 6.22
CA ASP A 39 27.33 -7.85 6.01
C ASP A 39 26.46 -7.43 4.81
N ASP A 40 25.63 -8.33 4.26
CA ASP A 40 24.72 -7.98 3.16
C ASP A 40 23.50 -7.19 3.67
N MET A 41 22.74 -6.65 2.72
CA MET A 41 21.57 -5.83 2.95
C MET A 41 20.43 -6.26 2.03
N LEU A 42 19.21 -6.30 2.55
CA LEU A 42 18.02 -6.51 1.76
C LEU A 42 17.85 -5.38 0.74
N LYS A 43 17.78 -5.73 -0.55
CA LYS A 43 17.63 -4.72 -1.60
C LYS A 43 16.17 -4.29 -1.73
N MET A 44 15.91 -2.99 -1.59
CA MET A 44 14.64 -2.37 -1.98
C MET A 44 14.70 -2.03 -3.47
N ARG A 45 13.69 -2.44 -4.23
CA ARG A 45 13.64 -2.34 -5.69
C ARG A 45 12.47 -1.50 -6.17
N ALA A 46 12.57 -0.99 -7.40
CA ALA A 46 11.52 -0.16 -8.00
C ALA A 46 10.24 -0.94 -8.36
N GLY A 47 10.28 -2.27 -8.41
CA GLY A 47 9.14 -3.13 -8.71
C GLY A 47 9.29 -4.54 -8.12
N PRO A 48 8.23 -5.36 -8.21
CA PRO A 48 8.17 -6.69 -7.61
C PRO A 48 8.97 -7.71 -8.44
N GLY A 49 10.29 -7.72 -8.29
CA GLY A 49 11.14 -8.66 -9.02
C GLY A 49 12.63 -8.32 -8.99
N THR A 50 13.47 -9.31 -9.25
CA THR A 50 14.94 -9.15 -9.30
C THR A 50 15.44 -8.40 -10.54
N GLY A 51 14.62 -8.27 -11.59
CA GLY A 51 14.93 -7.48 -12.78
C GLY A 51 14.76 -5.96 -12.62
N TYR A 52 14.08 -5.51 -11.56
CA TYR A 52 13.90 -4.08 -11.30
C TYR A 52 15.13 -3.47 -10.65
N ARG A 53 15.45 -2.21 -11.01
CA ARG A 53 16.56 -1.46 -10.42
C ARG A 53 16.47 -1.42 -8.90
N VAL A 54 17.62 -1.50 -8.24
CA VAL A 54 17.74 -1.29 -6.80
C VAL A 54 17.63 0.20 -6.50
N ILE A 55 16.84 0.54 -5.49
CA ILE A 55 16.71 1.89 -4.94
C ILE A 55 17.77 2.09 -3.86
N LEU A 56 17.87 1.14 -2.91
CA LEU A 56 18.85 1.12 -1.82
C LEU A 56 18.92 -0.24 -1.14
N GLY A 57 19.91 -0.43 -0.28
CA GLY A 57 20.04 -1.57 0.63
C GLY A 57 19.52 -1.26 2.04
N LEU A 58 18.90 -2.24 2.68
CA LEU A 58 18.36 -2.17 4.03
C LEU A 58 19.08 -3.19 4.93
N PRO A 59 19.80 -2.76 5.97
CA PRO A 59 20.37 -3.69 6.95
C PRO A 59 19.27 -4.36 7.79
N ASN A 60 19.62 -5.48 8.45
CA ASN A 60 18.78 -6.11 9.46
C ASN A 60 18.39 -5.09 10.55
N GLY A 61 17.17 -5.21 11.08
CA GLY A 61 16.59 -4.28 12.06
C GLY A 61 15.96 -3.02 11.45
N THR A 62 16.08 -2.80 10.13
CA THR A 62 15.42 -1.67 9.49
C THR A 62 13.90 -1.81 9.57
N VAL A 63 13.22 -0.83 10.16
CA VAL A 63 11.75 -0.84 10.33
C VAL A 63 11.04 -0.29 9.09
N LEU A 64 10.06 -1.05 8.62
CA LEU A 64 9.29 -0.80 7.42
C LEU A 64 7.78 -0.82 7.73
N ARG A 65 7.02 0.04 7.06
CA ARG A 65 5.59 -0.17 6.89
C ARG A 65 5.35 -1.00 5.64
N VAL A 66 4.66 -2.11 5.79
CA VAL A 66 4.25 -2.94 4.66
C VAL A 66 2.85 -2.49 4.22
N HIS A 67 2.68 -2.24 2.93
CA HIS A 67 1.42 -1.76 2.36
C HIS A 67 0.65 -2.90 1.72
N THR A 68 1.15 -3.41 0.60
CA THR A 68 0.55 -4.51 -0.15
C THR A 68 1.60 -5.54 -0.48
N CYS A 69 1.18 -6.77 -0.73
CA CYS A 69 2.06 -7.81 -1.22
C CYS A 69 1.44 -8.50 -2.42
N GLU A 70 2.26 -8.82 -3.40
CA GLU A 70 1.89 -9.53 -4.62
C GLU A 70 2.87 -10.66 -4.89
N GLN A 71 2.38 -11.75 -5.49
CA GLN A 71 3.21 -12.87 -5.89
C GLN A 71 3.75 -12.60 -7.30
N THR A 72 5.07 -12.67 -7.47
CA THR A 72 5.70 -12.59 -8.79
C THR A 72 6.67 -13.76 -8.95
N GLY A 73 6.31 -14.70 -9.83
CA GLY A 73 6.99 -15.98 -9.94
C GLY A 73 6.97 -16.74 -8.61
N GLY A 74 8.11 -17.26 -8.18
CA GLY A 74 8.28 -17.99 -6.91
C GLY A 74 8.41 -17.10 -5.67
N THR A 75 8.36 -15.76 -5.81
CA THR A 75 8.64 -14.84 -4.69
C THR A 75 7.46 -13.93 -4.41
N ARG A 76 7.09 -13.82 -3.13
CA ARG A 76 6.16 -12.81 -2.66
C ARG A 76 6.91 -11.49 -2.45
N TRP A 77 6.52 -10.47 -3.18
CA TRP A 77 7.07 -9.12 -3.09
C TRP A 77 6.11 -8.21 -2.36
N CYS A 78 6.63 -7.32 -1.53
CA CYS A 78 5.82 -6.41 -0.76
C CYS A 78 6.23 -4.97 -1.01
N ARG A 79 5.23 -4.13 -1.33
CA ARG A 79 5.39 -2.68 -1.37
C ARG A 79 5.55 -2.17 0.05
N VAL A 80 6.64 -1.48 0.31
CA VAL A 80 7.02 -0.97 1.62
C VAL A 80 7.38 0.50 1.56
N SER A 81 7.33 1.17 2.71
CA SER A 81 7.93 2.47 2.93
C SER A 81 8.79 2.43 4.19
N LEU A 82 9.89 3.19 4.22
CA LEU A 82 10.66 3.38 5.46
C LEU A 82 9.77 4.02 6.53
N GLU A 83 9.90 3.56 7.78
CA GLU A 83 9.17 4.14 8.91
C GLU A 83 9.53 5.62 9.11
N GLN A 84 10.83 5.94 9.00
CA GLN A 84 11.40 7.27 9.20
C GLN A 84 11.27 8.18 7.96
N ALA A 85 11.11 7.60 6.77
CA ALA A 85 11.06 8.34 5.50
C ALA A 85 9.95 7.78 4.60
N ARG A 86 8.69 8.08 4.93
CA ARG A 86 7.51 7.49 4.27
C ARG A 86 7.39 7.78 2.77
N GLY A 87 8.08 8.83 2.28
CA GLY A 87 8.16 9.15 0.86
C GLY A 87 9.08 8.19 0.08
N LEU A 88 9.98 7.49 0.76
CA LEU A 88 10.85 6.52 0.14
C LEU A 88 10.18 5.15 0.16
N GLN A 89 9.76 4.71 -1.02
CA GLN A 89 8.97 3.50 -1.21
C GLN A 89 9.62 2.60 -2.26
N GLY A 90 9.32 1.31 -2.15
CA GLY A 90 9.76 0.31 -3.11
C GLY A 90 9.24 -1.06 -2.75
N TYR A 91 9.85 -2.07 -3.35
CA TYR A 91 9.49 -3.47 -3.20
C TYR A 91 10.63 -4.26 -2.57
N VAL A 92 10.30 -5.11 -1.61
CA VAL A 92 11.23 -6.04 -0.97
C VAL A 92 10.66 -7.44 -0.98
N SER A 93 11.53 -8.45 -0.91
CA SER A 93 11.08 -9.84 -0.77
C SER A 93 10.52 -10.07 0.64
N TRP A 94 9.32 -10.66 0.71
CA TRP A 94 8.64 -11.02 1.96
C TRP A 94 9.46 -11.95 2.85
N ALA A 95 10.34 -12.77 2.25
CA ALA A 95 11.16 -13.75 2.97
C ALA A 95 12.06 -13.11 4.05
N TYR A 96 12.35 -11.81 3.92
CA TYR A 96 13.21 -11.06 4.84
C TYR A 96 12.44 -10.11 5.76
N LEU A 97 11.13 -10.27 5.90
CA LEU A 97 10.28 -9.43 6.74
C LEU A 97 9.78 -10.20 7.96
N ARG A 98 10.04 -9.67 9.15
CA ARG A 98 9.48 -10.15 10.42
C ARG A 98 8.52 -9.12 10.98
N LYS A 99 7.32 -9.56 11.36
CA LYS A 99 6.31 -8.67 11.95
C LYS A 99 6.75 -8.21 13.33
N LEU A 100 6.58 -6.91 13.60
CA LEU A 100 6.79 -6.29 14.92
C LEU A 100 5.52 -6.31 15.77
#